data_AF-A0A161TV04-F1
#
_entry.id   AF-A0A161TV04-F1
#
_cell.length_a   1.000
_cell.length_b   1.000
_cell.length_c   1.000
_cell.angle_alpha   90.00
_cell.angle_beta   90.00
_cell.angle_gamma   90.00
#
_symmetry.space_group_name_H-M   'P 1'
#
loop_
_entity.id
_entity.type
_entity.pdbx_description
1 polymer ?
#
loop_
_entity_poly.entity_id
_entity_poly.type
_entity_poly.pdbx_seq_one_letter_code
_entity_poly.pdbx_strand_id
1 'polypeptide(L)'
;MAPYPIPHRQTGDTAGPEGVAALSGLLESYASASEGRMYMARSRFERRGEALFVADDFRTTPVLRKSGGELVHVHSGDGSLHVVTDLSDAQAIIDAGWGELHPLAGRPLVGLPEPYVLLYSPRDKGDLRQISLIVDRVVRSALQRPS
;
A
#
# COMPACT_ATOMS: atom_id res chain seq x y z
N MET A 1 -16.67 -3.90 -15.74
CA MET A 1 -16.04 -4.77 -14.72
C MET A 1 -14.81 -5.40 -15.34
N ALA A 2 -13.62 -5.25 -14.74
CA ALA A 2 -12.41 -5.86 -15.27
C ALA A 2 -12.50 -7.40 -15.16
N PRO A 3 -12.08 -8.16 -16.19
CA PRO A 3 -12.35 -9.60 -16.32
C PRO A 3 -11.57 -10.50 -15.33
N TYR A 4 -10.59 -9.97 -14.59
CA TYR A 4 -9.84 -10.72 -13.59
C TYR A 4 -9.55 -9.82 -12.38
N PRO A 5 -10.24 -9.99 -11.23
CA PRO A 5 -10.00 -9.15 -10.05
C PRO A 5 -8.69 -9.49 -9.34
N ILE A 6 -8.00 -10.57 -9.74
CA ILE A 6 -6.70 -11.00 -9.22
C ILE A 6 -5.84 -11.51 -10.39
N PRO A 7 -4.60 -11.03 -10.57
CA PRO A 7 -4.00 -9.91 -9.83
C PRO A 7 -4.63 -8.58 -10.24
N HIS A 8 -4.98 -7.72 -9.28
CA HIS A 8 -5.39 -6.35 -9.55
C HIS A 8 -4.15 -5.57 -9.98
N ARG A 9 -4.16 -5.06 -11.21
CA ARG A 9 -3.01 -4.44 -11.88
C ARG A 9 -3.46 -3.24 -12.68
N GLN A 10 -2.55 -2.28 -12.81
CA GLN A 10 -2.75 -1.15 -13.69
C GLN A 10 -2.39 -1.55 -15.13
N THR A 11 -3.29 -1.29 -16.08
CA THR A 11 -3.15 -1.78 -17.47
C THR A 11 -2.59 -0.74 -18.45
N GLY A 12 -2.32 0.48 -18.02
CA GLY A 12 -1.76 1.57 -18.84
C GLY A 12 -1.08 2.63 -17.97
N ASP A 13 -0.26 3.51 -18.55
CA ASP A 13 0.47 4.57 -17.80
C ASP A 13 1.34 4.03 -16.64
N THR A 14 2.02 2.91 -16.88
CA THR A 14 2.85 2.22 -15.89
C THR A 14 4.17 2.93 -15.63
N ALA A 15 4.71 2.79 -14.42
CA ALA A 15 6.03 3.30 -14.11
C ALA A 15 7.13 2.49 -14.81
N GLY A 16 8.20 3.17 -15.22
CA GLY A 16 9.44 2.50 -15.61
C GLY A 16 10.20 1.91 -14.41
N PRO A 17 11.28 1.15 -14.65
CA PRO A 17 12.08 0.52 -13.59
C PRO A 17 12.63 1.52 -12.55
N GLU A 18 12.94 2.75 -12.96
CA GLU A 18 13.40 3.81 -12.05
C GLU A 18 12.32 4.21 -11.03
N GLY A 19 11.06 4.35 -11.47
CA GLY A 19 9.94 4.67 -10.60
C GLY A 19 9.65 3.55 -9.61
N VAL A 20 9.68 2.30 -10.07
CA VAL A 20 9.55 1.10 -9.22
C VAL A 20 10.66 1.07 -8.17
N ALA A 21 11.92 1.26 -8.59
CA ALA A 21 13.06 1.24 -7.68
C ALA A 21 12.97 2.37 -6.63
N ALA A 22 12.54 3.56 -7.04
CA ALA A 22 12.35 4.68 -6.12
C ALA A 22 11.26 4.40 -5.07
N LEU A 23 10.14 3.81 -5.47
CA LEU A 23 9.06 3.42 -4.55
C LEU A 23 9.50 2.30 -3.60
N SER A 24 10.19 1.27 -4.10
CA SER A 24 10.72 0.20 -3.24
C SER A 24 11.74 0.74 -2.23
N GLY A 25 12.68 1.59 -2.67
CA GLY A 25 13.65 2.24 -1.79
C GLY A 25 13.00 3.14 -0.74
N LEU A 26 11.88 3.81 -1.08
CA LEU A 26 11.08 4.55 -0.11
C LEU A 26 10.55 3.63 1.00
N LEU A 27 9.98 2.48 0.65
CA LEU A 27 9.48 1.51 1.66
C LEU A 27 10.60 0.96 2.54
N GLU A 28 11.73 0.59 1.95
CA GLU A 28 12.93 0.14 2.68
C GLU A 28 13.45 1.20 3.66
N SER A 29 13.37 2.48 3.28
CA SER A 29 13.77 3.59 4.15
C SER A 29 12.90 3.69 5.40
N TYR A 30 11.60 3.46 5.29
CA TYR A 30 10.70 3.42 6.45
C TYR A 30 11.01 2.25 7.37
N ALA A 31 11.21 1.05 6.81
CA ALA A 31 11.60 -0.10 7.62
C ALA A 31 12.88 0.19 8.42
N SER A 32 13.91 0.72 7.74
CA SER A 32 15.22 1.02 8.34
C SER A 32 15.16 2.14 9.39
N ALA A 33 14.33 3.17 9.18
CA ALA A 33 14.21 4.32 10.09
C ALA A 33 13.24 4.08 11.27
N SER A 34 12.50 2.97 11.27
CA SER A 34 11.41 2.74 12.22
C SER A 34 11.82 2.21 13.60
N GLU A 35 13.11 2.01 13.88
CA GLU A 35 13.62 1.42 15.14
C GLU A 35 12.95 0.06 15.47
N GLY A 36 12.72 -0.78 14.44
CA GLY A 36 12.11 -2.11 14.59
C GLY A 36 10.59 -2.12 14.64
N ARG A 37 9.93 -0.96 14.51
CA ARG A 37 8.46 -0.87 14.46
C ARG A 37 7.89 -1.32 13.12
N MET A 38 8.71 -1.32 12.07
CA MET A 38 8.38 -1.77 10.74
C MET A 38 9.49 -2.64 10.15
N TYR A 39 9.13 -3.48 9.18
CA TYR A 39 10.08 -4.38 8.51
C TYR A 39 9.61 -4.70 7.09
N MET A 40 10.55 -5.11 6.22
CA MET A 40 10.25 -5.63 4.90
C MET A 40 10.08 -7.16 4.94
N ALA A 41 9.07 -7.68 4.26
CA ALA A 41 8.90 -9.11 4.05
C ALA A 41 8.09 -9.38 2.78
N ARG A 42 7.98 -10.64 2.36
CA ARG A 42 7.16 -11.02 1.20
C ARG A 42 5.68 -10.67 1.44
N SER A 43 5.03 -10.03 0.47
CA SER A 43 3.59 -9.71 0.55
C SER A 43 2.76 -10.96 0.84
N ARG A 44 1.89 -10.88 1.84
CA ARG A 44 0.91 -11.91 2.21
C ARG A 44 -0.27 -11.90 1.26
N PHE A 45 -0.71 -10.72 0.80
CA PHE A 45 -1.87 -10.61 -0.10
C PHE A 45 -1.57 -11.16 -1.49
N GLU A 46 -0.44 -10.81 -2.07
CA GLU A 46 -0.09 -11.23 -3.44
C GLU A 46 0.81 -12.45 -3.50
N ARG A 47 1.41 -12.82 -2.37
CA ARG A 47 2.40 -13.90 -2.27
C ARG A 47 3.58 -13.68 -3.22
N ARG A 48 3.86 -12.44 -3.62
CA ARG A 48 4.92 -12.04 -4.55
C ARG A 48 5.34 -10.61 -4.21
N GLY A 49 6.59 -10.27 -4.51
CA GLY A 49 7.15 -8.95 -4.16
C GLY A 49 7.34 -8.77 -2.65
N GLU A 50 8.02 -7.69 -2.30
CA GLU A 50 8.20 -7.28 -0.92
C GLU A 50 7.20 -6.20 -0.54
N ALA A 51 6.79 -6.23 0.72
CA ALA A 51 5.86 -5.31 1.33
C ALA A 51 6.46 -4.76 2.63
N LEU A 52 6.08 -3.54 2.97
CA LEU A 52 6.31 -2.93 4.25
C LEU A 52 5.27 -3.44 5.24
N PHE A 53 5.73 -3.92 6.39
CA PHE A 53 4.90 -4.42 7.48
C PHE A 53 5.09 -3.59 8.75
N VAL A 54 4.02 -3.50 9.54
CA VAL A 54 4.06 -3.07 10.95
C VAL A 54 4.34 -4.29 11.84
N ALA A 55 5.30 -4.18 12.76
CA ALA A 55 5.64 -5.21 13.72
C ALA A 55 4.48 -5.50 14.70
N ASP A 56 4.40 -6.74 15.19
CA ASP A 56 3.24 -7.26 15.94
C ASP A 56 2.81 -6.36 17.11
N ASP A 57 3.77 -5.90 17.92
CA ASP A 57 3.54 -5.04 19.09
C ASP A 57 2.94 -3.67 18.73
N PHE A 58 3.03 -3.27 17.45
CA PHE A 58 2.56 -1.98 16.95
C PHE A 58 1.30 -2.08 16.10
N ARG A 59 0.69 -3.27 15.96
CA ARG A 59 -0.59 -3.47 15.24
C ARG A 59 -1.77 -3.06 16.11
N THR A 60 -1.90 -1.75 16.35
CA THR A 60 -2.86 -1.18 17.31
C THR A 60 -4.31 -1.20 16.82
N THR A 61 -4.53 -1.11 15.51
CA THR A 61 -5.87 -1.02 14.90
C THR A 61 -6.40 -2.38 14.41
N PRO A 62 -7.73 -2.58 14.32
CA PRO A 62 -8.31 -3.79 13.73
C PRO A 62 -7.87 -4.03 12.28
N VAL A 63 -7.68 -2.97 11.51
CA VAL A 63 -7.23 -3.04 10.11
C VAL A 63 -5.82 -3.62 10.02
N LEU A 64 -4.87 -3.14 10.85
CA LEU A 64 -3.51 -3.66 10.88
C LEU A 64 -3.45 -5.12 11.34
N ARG A 65 -4.30 -5.52 12.30
CA ARG A 65 -4.41 -6.94 12.70
C ARG A 65 -4.95 -7.80 11.57
N LYS A 66 -5.99 -7.32 10.87
CA LYS A 66 -6.62 -8.03 9.74
C LYS A 66 -5.66 -8.20 8.56
N SER A 67 -4.79 -7.22 8.29
CA SER A 67 -3.75 -7.33 7.27
C SER A 67 -2.55 -8.16 7.68
N GLY A 68 -2.48 -8.62 8.95
CA GLY A 68 -1.27 -9.26 9.48
C GLY A 68 -0.07 -8.31 9.46
N GLY A 69 -0.32 -7.02 9.63
CA GLY A 69 0.67 -5.95 9.61
C GLY A 69 1.07 -5.46 8.22
N GLU A 70 0.68 -6.14 7.13
CA GLU A 70 1.02 -5.67 5.78
C GLU A 70 0.38 -4.30 5.55
N LEU A 71 1.20 -3.33 5.15
CA LEU A 71 0.78 -1.94 5.00
C LEU A 71 0.86 -1.49 3.54
N VAL A 72 2.00 -1.66 2.89
CA VAL A 72 2.22 -1.18 1.51
C VAL A 72 3.08 -2.17 0.74
N HIS A 73 2.73 -2.44 -0.53
CA HIS A 73 3.65 -3.12 -1.45
C HIS A 73 3.59 -2.51 -2.85
N VAL A 74 4.71 -2.63 -3.58
CA VAL A 74 4.85 -2.12 -4.94
C VAL A 74 4.77 -3.29 -5.92
N HIS A 75 4.00 -3.14 -7.00
CA HIS A 75 3.99 -4.10 -8.10
C HIS A 75 5.20 -3.85 -8.98
N SER A 76 6.12 -4.82 -9.04
CA SER A 76 7.32 -4.69 -9.88
C SER A 76 7.05 -4.60 -11.38
N GLY A 77 5.87 -5.04 -11.83
CA GLY A 77 5.51 -5.07 -13.25
C GLY A 77 4.98 -3.76 -13.81
N ASP A 78 4.17 -3.02 -13.02
CA ASP A 78 3.51 -1.79 -13.48
C ASP A 78 3.81 -0.57 -12.59
N GLY A 79 4.39 -0.76 -11.40
CA GLY A 79 4.71 0.29 -10.43
C GLY A 79 3.54 0.83 -9.63
N SER A 80 2.35 0.24 -9.76
CA SER A 80 1.21 0.56 -8.90
C SER A 80 1.44 -0.05 -7.52
N LEU A 81 0.71 0.43 -6.52
CA LEU A 81 0.87 -0.02 -5.14
C LEU A 81 -0.45 -0.54 -4.60
N HIS A 82 -0.37 -1.53 -3.71
CA HIS A 82 -1.45 -1.74 -2.76
C HIS A 82 -1.11 -1.12 -1.42
N VAL A 83 -2.12 -0.50 -0.84
CA VAL A 83 -2.00 0.25 0.41
C VAL A 83 -3.17 -0.11 1.31
N VAL A 84 -2.86 -0.53 2.55
CA VAL A 84 -3.82 -0.68 3.64
C VAL A 84 -3.85 0.64 4.40
N THR A 85 -5.00 1.30 4.44
CA THR A 85 -5.14 2.66 5.01
C THR A 85 -6.20 2.70 6.13
N ASP A 86 -6.47 3.87 6.70
CA ASP A 86 -7.74 4.11 7.41
C ASP A 86 -8.83 4.53 6.40
N LEU A 87 -10.11 4.40 6.75
CA LEU A 87 -11.23 4.70 5.84
C LEU A 87 -11.21 6.14 5.31
N SER A 88 -10.82 7.11 6.15
CA SER A 88 -10.73 8.52 5.75
C SER A 88 -9.60 8.77 4.74
N ASP A 89 -8.44 8.13 4.94
CA ASP A 89 -7.31 8.23 4.02
C ASP A 89 -7.66 7.51 2.69
N ALA A 90 -8.35 6.37 2.73
CA ALA A 90 -8.85 5.69 1.53
C ALA A 90 -9.78 6.59 0.70
N GLN A 91 -10.75 7.23 1.36
CA GLN A 91 -11.69 8.15 0.70
C GLN A 91 -10.95 9.33 0.07
N ALA A 92 -10.00 9.93 0.79
CA ALA A 92 -9.21 11.06 0.28
C ALA A 92 -8.36 10.69 -0.94
N ILE A 93 -7.77 9.49 -0.97
CA ILE A 93 -7.00 8.99 -2.11
C ILE A 93 -7.90 8.85 -3.35
N ILE A 94 -9.08 8.25 -3.17
CA ILE A 94 -10.03 8.00 -4.25
C ILE A 94 -10.62 9.31 -4.79
N ASP A 95 -11.06 10.21 -3.90
CA ASP A 95 -11.64 11.50 -4.29
C ASP A 95 -10.63 12.39 -5.04
N ALA A 96 -9.35 12.28 -4.68
CA ALA A 96 -8.27 13.00 -5.35
C ALA A 96 -7.80 12.31 -6.65
N GLY A 97 -8.37 11.17 -7.03
CA GLY A 97 -8.08 10.46 -8.28
C GLY A 97 -6.74 9.72 -8.30
N TRP A 98 -6.15 9.45 -7.14
CA TRP A 98 -4.84 8.78 -7.04
C TRP A 98 -4.92 7.26 -6.99
N GLY A 99 -6.11 6.71 -6.80
CA GLY A 99 -6.29 5.28 -6.71
C GLY A 99 -7.75 4.87 -6.69
N GLU A 100 -7.97 3.56 -6.58
CA GLU A 100 -9.28 2.95 -6.52
C GLU A 100 -9.33 1.88 -5.43
N LEU A 101 -10.52 1.64 -4.88
CA LEU A 101 -10.71 0.57 -3.92
C LEU A 101 -10.55 -0.79 -4.60
N HIS A 102 -9.81 -1.71 -3.98
CA HIS A 102 -9.68 -3.06 -4.52
C HIS A 102 -11.08 -3.72 -4.63
N PRO A 103 -11.44 -4.37 -5.76
CA PRO A 103 -12.81 -4.88 -5.98
C PRO A 103 -13.31 -5.92 -4.95
N LEU A 104 -12.36 -6.54 -4.24
CA LEU A 104 -12.60 -7.52 -3.19
C LEU A 104 -12.33 -6.99 -1.77
N ALA A 105 -12.04 -5.69 -1.61
CA ALA A 105 -11.84 -5.08 -0.30
C ALA A 105 -13.07 -5.29 0.59
N GLY A 106 -12.83 -5.59 1.87
CA GLY A 106 -13.90 -5.84 2.84
C GLY A 106 -14.70 -7.14 2.65
N ARG A 107 -14.48 -7.92 1.58
CA ARG A 107 -15.23 -9.17 1.37
C ARG A 107 -14.81 -10.25 2.40
N PRO A 108 -15.74 -10.72 3.26
CA PRO A 108 -15.40 -11.60 4.38
C PRO A 108 -14.65 -12.88 4.00
N LEU A 109 -14.95 -13.45 2.83
CA LEU A 109 -14.37 -14.70 2.35
C LEU A 109 -12.94 -14.57 1.81
N VAL A 110 -12.46 -13.35 1.53
CA VAL A 110 -11.15 -13.10 0.89
C VAL A 110 -10.10 -12.64 1.90
N GLY A 111 -10.53 -12.20 3.09
CA GLY A 111 -9.62 -11.79 4.16
C GLY A 111 -8.88 -10.47 3.92
N LEU A 112 -9.31 -9.69 2.91
CA LEU A 112 -8.75 -8.36 2.65
C LEU A 112 -9.32 -7.33 3.64
N PRO A 113 -8.51 -6.36 4.09
CA PRO A 113 -9.01 -5.24 4.86
C PRO A 113 -9.99 -4.41 4.01
N GLU A 114 -10.88 -3.68 4.69
CA GLU A 114 -11.86 -2.81 4.04
C GLU A 114 -11.20 -1.64 3.29
N PRO A 115 -10.26 -0.89 3.87
CA PRO A 115 -9.55 0.19 3.19
C PRO A 115 -8.30 -0.34 2.43
N TYR A 116 -8.49 -1.33 1.55
CA TYR A 116 -7.44 -1.86 0.69
C TYR A 116 -7.49 -1.21 -0.69
N VAL A 117 -6.57 -0.29 -0.95
CA VAL A 117 -6.57 0.60 -2.11
C VAL A 117 -5.49 0.17 -3.10
N LEU A 118 -5.79 0.22 -4.40
CA LEU A 118 -4.80 0.27 -5.46
C LEU A 118 -4.44 1.74 -5.70
N LEU A 119 -3.21 2.13 -5.42
CA LEU A 119 -2.66 3.44 -5.74
C LEU A 119 -1.97 3.36 -7.11
N TYR A 120 -2.26 4.32 -7.99
CA TYR A 120 -1.74 4.29 -9.36
C TYR A 120 -0.23 4.50 -9.43
N SER A 121 0.37 4.02 -10.52
CA SER A 121 1.81 4.12 -10.79
C SER A 121 2.25 5.56 -11.07
N PRO A 122 3.46 5.97 -10.65
CA PRO A 122 4.01 7.27 -11.02
C PRO A 122 4.39 7.31 -12.50
N ARG A 123 3.90 8.31 -13.24
CA ARG A 123 4.31 8.55 -14.63
C ARG A 123 5.54 9.44 -14.72
N ASP A 124 5.72 10.32 -13.73
CA ASP A 124 6.83 11.25 -13.65
C ASP A 124 7.26 11.53 -12.20
N LYS A 125 8.22 12.45 -12.04
CA LYS A 125 8.75 12.87 -10.72
C LYS A 125 7.70 13.58 -9.86
N GLY A 126 6.71 14.23 -10.47
CA GLY A 126 5.60 14.89 -9.79
C GLY A 126 4.66 13.86 -9.15
N ASP A 127 4.24 12.86 -9.93
CA ASP A 127 3.44 11.75 -9.43
C ASP A 127 4.20 10.99 -8.34
N LEU A 128 5.49 10.70 -8.55
CA LEU A 128 6.32 10.00 -7.56
C LEU A 128 6.35 10.76 -6.23
N ARG A 129 6.52 12.09 -6.28
CA ARG A 129 6.47 12.94 -5.08
C ARG A 129 5.11 12.86 -4.40
N GLN A 130 4.01 12.93 -5.14
CA GLN A 130 2.67 12.89 -4.57
C GLN A 130 2.35 11.53 -3.94
N ILE A 131 2.67 10.44 -4.64
CA ILE A 131 2.55 9.07 -4.12
C ILE A 131 3.39 8.90 -2.86
N SER A 132 4.61 9.44 -2.83
CA SER A 132 5.47 9.40 -1.63
C SER A 132 4.82 10.10 -0.44
N LEU A 133 4.11 11.21 -0.65
CA LEU A 133 3.37 11.91 0.41
C LEU A 133 2.16 11.11 0.91
N ILE A 134 1.46 10.42 0.01
CA ILE A 134 0.36 9.52 0.38
C ILE A 134 0.90 8.36 1.23
N VAL A 135 2.00 7.73 0.80
CA VAL A 135 2.64 6.65 1.55
C VAL A 135 3.14 7.13 2.92
N ASP A 136 3.78 8.30 2.99
CA ASP A 136 4.21 8.91 4.27
C ASP A 136 3.03 9.11 5.22
N ARG A 137 1.92 9.66 4.72
CA ARG A 137 0.68 9.83 5.51
C ARG A 137 0.21 8.51 6.08
N VAL A 138 0.12 7.45 5.27
CA VAL A 138 -0.34 6.12 5.69
C VAL A 138 0.60 5.49 6.71
N VAL A 139 1.91 5.58 6.49
CA VAL A 139 2.93 5.10 7.43
C VAL A 139 2.79 5.80 8.79
N ARG A 140 2.59 7.12 8.80
CA ARG A 140 2.39 7.88 10.02
C ARG A 140 1.09 7.51 10.73
N SER A 141 -0.01 7.36 10.00
CA SER A 141 -1.30 6.93 10.58
C SER A 141 -1.16 5.55 11.23
N ALA A 142 -0.50 4.60 10.56
CA ALA A 142 -0.29 3.24 11.07
C ALA A 142 0.55 3.17 12.36
N LEU A 143 1.46 4.13 12.55
CA LEU A 143 2.33 4.21 13.73
C LEU A 143 1.76 5.08 14.86
N GLN A 144 0.63 5.74 14.67
CA GLN A 144 -0.04 6.47 15.75
C GLN A 144 -0.70 5.48 16.71
N ARG A 145 -0.58 5.75 18.01
CA ARG A 145 -1.37 5.04 19.02
C ARG A 145 -2.80 5.60 18.95
N PRO A 146 -3.84 4.75 18.94
CA PRO A 146 -5.19 5.26 19.14
C PRO A 146 -5.24 6.00 20.48
N SER A 147 -5.78 7.21 20.46
CA SER A 147 -6.10 8.02 21.63
C SER A 147 -7.13 7.34 22.53
#